data_AF-A0A551ZIJ8-F1
#
_entry.id   AF-A0A551ZIJ8-F1
#
_cell.length_a   1.000
_cell.length_b   1.000
_cell.length_c   1.000
_cell.angle_alpha   90.00
_cell.angle_beta   90.00
_cell.angle_gamma   90.00
#
_symmetry.space_group_name_H-M   'P 1'
#
loop_
_entity.id
_entity.type
_entity.pdbx_description
1 polymer ?
#
loop_
_entity_poly.entity_id
_entity_poly.type
_entity_poly.pdbx_seq_one_letter_code
_entity_poly.pdbx_strand_id
1 'polypeptide(L)'
;MSPIPLLIMEEHHEAFFIWNYAVLNGWIPPKKNLLLHVDEHSDFGTPNLSHSLNSLNGDLENIYNFTYTELGIADFIVPSIYQGIFNELYWLRQTHNAEQTEVMNHVFSLNAEGKILFVTEDVNKAGLFNLDRKPLKNKLITTTDSLVNQEKTVVVDIDLDYFSCDNQAGEVLEIEVSKETYESFLNNPYDPIRIKLGGTAKMKEKNGKSYFFMQRPVMESFLEKDRALKVSQAEILERIDKFSTFLIDNKIQPKLIDICRSRLSGYTPDDQWQFIESNLIEKLQGIYPVEVKSIQDILSVKT
;
A
#
# COMPACT_ATOMS: atom_id res chain seq x y z
N MET A 1 15.23 10.85 -24.03
CA MET A 1 14.90 9.72 -23.14
C MET A 1 13.42 9.43 -23.34
N SER A 2 12.99 8.16 -23.29
CA SER A 2 11.56 7.85 -23.26
C SER A 2 10.96 8.42 -21.97
N PRO A 3 9.72 8.93 -21.99
CA PRO A 3 9.08 9.39 -20.78
C PRO A 3 8.88 8.24 -19.79
N ILE A 4 8.97 8.54 -18.50
CA ILE A 4 8.72 7.59 -17.41
C ILE A 4 7.20 7.46 -17.25
N PRO A 5 6.63 6.25 -17.29
CA PRO A 5 5.21 6.07 -17.00
C PRO A 5 4.91 6.48 -15.56
N LEU A 6 3.91 7.37 -15.40
CA LEU A 6 3.34 7.75 -14.11
C LEU A 6 1.87 7.34 -14.10
N LEU A 7 1.50 6.37 -13.27
CA LEU A 7 0.14 5.84 -13.19
C LEU A 7 -0.58 6.29 -11.92
N ILE A 8 -1.77 6.86 -12.08
CA ILE A 8 -2.63 7.28 -10.96
C ILE A 8 -3.67 6.20 -10.71
N MET A 9 -3.76 5.73 -9.46
CA MET A 9 -4.69 4.72 -8.99
C MET A 9 -5.59 5.25 -7.86
N GLU A 10 -6.72 4.59 -7.62
CA GLU A 10 -7.68 5.02 -6.60
C GLU A 10 -7.32 4.47 -5.22
N GLU A 11 -6.96 3.18 -5.13
CA GLU A 11 -6.74 2.47 -3.86
C GLU A 11 -5.54 1.53 -3.97
N HIS A 12 -4.76 1.41 -2.90
CA HIS A 12 -3.34 1.04 -3.04
C HIS A 12 -3.08 -0.39 -3.50
N HIS A 13 -4.01 -1.31 -3.21
CA HIS A 13 -3.98 -2.67 -3.73
C HIS A 13 -3.83 -2.74 -5.26
N GLU A 14 -4.29 -1.72 -5.99
CA GLU A 14 -4.19 -1.61 -7.45
C GLU A 14 -2.73 -1.54 -7.94
N ALA A 15 -1.77 -1.17 -7.09
CA ALA A 15 -0.35 -1.15 -7.40
C ALA A 15 0.14 -2.55 -7.82
N PHE A 16 -0.39 -3.62 -7.22
CA PHE A 16 -0.09 -5.00 -7.61
C PHE A 16 -0.37 -5.25 -9.10
N PHE A 17 -1.51 -4.76 -9.60
CA PHE A 17 -1.86 -4.86 -11.02
C PHE A 17 -0.89 -4.03 -11.87
N ILE A 18 -0.62 -2.79 -11.46
CA ILE A 18 0.27 -1.86 -12.16
C ILE A 18 1.68 -2.47 -12.32
N TRP A 19 2.25 -3.02 -11.26
CA TRP A 19 3.60 -3.59 -11.30
C TRP A 19 3.69 -4.83 -12.18
N ASN A 20 2.69 -5.72 -12.11
CA ASN A 20 2.62 -6.87 -13.01
C ASN A 20 2.43 -6.43 -14.47
N TYR A 21 1.58 -5.43 -14.73
CA TYR A 21 1.41 -4.84 -16.06
C TYR A 21 2.72 -4.24 -16.59
N ALA A 22 3.45 -3.52 -15.74
CA ALA A 22 4.75 -2.93 -16.08
C ALA A 22 5.81 -3.99 -16.40
N VAL A 23 5.82 -5.12 -15.69
CA VAL A 23 6.66 -6.28 -16.02
C VAL A 23 6.31 -6.86 -17.38
N LEU A 24 5.02 -7.09 -17.65
CA LEU A 24 4.56 -7.68 -18.91
C LEU A 24 4.82 -6.79 -20.14
N ASN A 25 4.80 -5.47 -19.94
CA ASN A 25 5.12 -4.49 -20.98
C ASN A 25 6.61 -4.11 -21.05
N GLY A 26 7.46 -4.74 -20.22
CA GLY A 26 8.90 -4.51 -20.20
C GLY A 26 9.32 -3.12 -19.72
N TRP A 27 8.46 -2.42 -18.97
CA TRP A 27 8.78 -1.12 -18.37
C TRP A 27 9.77 -1.28 -17.23
N ILE A 28 9.65 -2.37 -16.48
CA ILE A 28 10.57 -2.78 -15.41
C ILE A 28 11.02 -4.24 -15.61
N PRO A 29 12.23 -4.61 -15.15
CA PRO A 29 12.65 -6.01 -15.10
C PRO A 29 11.66 -6.90 -14.33
N PRO A 30 11.50 -8.18 -14.69
CA PRO A 30 10.55 -9.07 -14.03
C PRO A 30 10.93 -9.44 -12.59
N LYS A 31 12.17 -9.18 -12.16
CA LYS A 31 12.68 -9.55 -10.84
C LYS A 31 13.70 -8.57 -10.31
N LYS A 32 13.83 -8.54 -8.98
CA LYS A 32 14.90 -7.87 -8.23
C LYS A 32 14.95 -6.35 -8.39
N ASN A 33 13.78 -5.73 -8.49
CA ASN A 33 13.63 -4.28 -8.41
C ASN A 33 13.69 -3.81 -6.95
N LEU A 34 14.01 -2.54 -6.76
CA LEU A 34 13.79 -1.81 -5.51
C LEU A 34 12.43 -1.13 -5.57
N LEU A 35 11.63 -1.32 -4.54
CA LEU A 35 10.43 -0.52 -4.27
C LEU A 35 10.79 0.61 -3.30
N LEU A 36 10.68 1.86 -3.74
CA LEU A 36 10.64 3.02 -2.85
C LEU A 36 9.16 3.32 -2.60
N HIS A 37 8.65 2.88 -1.45
CA HIS A 37 7.24 3.02 -1.05
C HIS A 37 7.13 4.24 -0.13
N VAL A 38 6.42 5.27 -0.57
CA VAL A 38 6.30 6.58 0.07
C VAL A 38 4.90 6.70 0.65
N ASP A 39 4.77 6.42 1.94
CA ASP A 39 3.49 6.12 2.57
C ASP A 39 3.56 6.38 4.08
N GLU A 40 2.45 6.78 4.69
CA GLU A 40 2.36 6.86 6.15
C GLU A 40 2.21 5.47 6.82
N HIS A 41 1.71 4.48 6.08
CA HIS A 41 1.49 3.08 6.43
C HIS A 41 2.48 2.14 5.75
N SER A 42 2.57 0.90 6.22
CA SER A 42 3.58 -0.06 5.73
C SER A 42 3.17 -0.89 4.52
N ASP A 43 1.85 -1.10 4.37
CA ASP A 43 1.20 -2.04 3.44
C ASP A 43 1.85 -3.42 3.30
N PHE A 44 2.48 -3.84 4.39
CA PHE A 44 3.31 -5.01 4.46
C PHE A 44 2.58 -6.20 5.11
N GLY A 45 1.24 -6.15 5.12
CA GLY A 45 0.39 -7.23 5.60
C GLY A 45 0.53 -8.50 4.75
N THR A 46 0.25 -9.64 5.37
CA THR A 46 0.16 -10.92 4.65
C THR A 46 -1.30 -11.22 4.33
N PRO A 47 -1.69 -11.35 3.05
CA PRO A 47 -3.07 -11.64 2.69
C PRO A 47 -3.42 -13.10 2.99
N ASN A 48 -4.72 -13.36 3.14
CA ASN A 48 -5.27 -14.71 3.22
C ASN A 48 -5.93 -15.07 1.89
N LEU A 49 -5.16 -15.68 0.98
CA LEU A 49 -5.57 -15.88 -0.40
C LEU A 49 -6.38 -17.16 -0.58
N SER A 50 -7.51 -17.05 -1.27
CA SER A 50 -8.31 -18.18 -1.73
C SER A 50 -7.75 -18.77 -3.03
N HIS A 51 -7.20 -17.91 -3.91
CA HIS A 51 -6.53 -18.27 -5.16
C HIS A 51 -5.00 -18.26 -5.01
N SER A 52 -4.30 -19.10 -5.78
CA SER A 52 -2.84 -19.19 -5.69
C SER A 52 -2.17 -18.11 -6.55
N LEU A 53 -1.21 -17.37 -5.99
CA LEU A 53 -0.32 -16.48 -6.76
C LEU A 53 0.43 -17.20 -7.88
N ASN A 54 0.70 -18.49 -7.72
CA ASN A 54 1.39 -19.30 -8.73
C ASN A 54 0.52 -19.53 -9.99
N SER A 55 -0.79 -19.30 -9.90
CA SER A 55 -1.73 -19.52 -11.01
C SER A 55 -1.90 -18.32 -11.95
N LEU A 56 -1.31 -17.16 -11.63
CA LEU A 56 -1.48 -15.94 -12.42
C LEU A 56 -0.89 -16.06 -13.84
N ASN A 57 0.17 -16.84 -14.03
CA ASN A 57 0.77 -17.18 -15.33
C ASN A 57 1.09 -15.99 -16.27
N GLY A 58 1.24 -14.77 -15.74
CA GLY A 58 1.45 -13.57 -16.54
C GLY A 58 0.22 -13.16 -17.38
N ASP A 59 -0.96 -13.65 -17.03
CA ASP A 59 -2.21 -13.33 -17.68
C ASP A 59 -2.87 -12.10 -17.03
N LEU A 60 -3.08 -11.04 -17.79
CA LEU A 60 -3.57 -9.76 -17.27
C LEU A 60 -4.98 -9.83 -16.69
N GLU A 61 -5.84 -10.72 -17.20
CA GLU A 61 -7.20 -10.90 -16.69
C GLU A 61 -7.16 -11.59 -15.31
N ASN A 62 -6.35 -12.65 -15.18
CA ASN A 62 -6.13 -13.31 -13.89
C ASN A 62 -5.50 -12.38 -12.86
N ILE A 63 -4.48 -11.60 -13.25
CA ILE A 63 -3.82 -10.62 -12.37
C ILE A 63 -4.85 -9.58 -11.89
N TYR A 64 -5.70 -9.09 -12.79
CA TYR A 64 -6.77 -8.17 -12.44
C TYR A 64 -7.75 -8.77 -11.44
N ASN A 65 -8.35 -9.91 -11.77
CA ASN A 65 -9.31 -10.57 -10.89
C ASN A 65 -8.67 -10.81 -9.52
N PHE A 66 -7.44 -11.31 -9.48
CA PHE A 66 -6.70 -11.51 -8.25
C PHE A 66 -6.51 -10.21 -7.45
N THR A 67 -6.13 -9.11 -8.10
CA THR A 67 -5.95 -7.81 -7.45
C THR A 67 -7.22 -7.39 -6.73
N TYR A 68 -8.37 -7.41 -7.43
CA TYR A 68 -9.62 -6.87 -6.92
C TYR A 68 -10.45 -7.85 -6.07
N THR A 69 -10.11 -9.15 -6.05
CA THR A 69 -10.84 -10.15 -5.24
C THR A 69 -10.06 -10.74 -4.09
N GLU A 70 -8.72 -10.69 -4.12
CA GLU A 70 -7.88 -11.32 -3.11
C GLU A 70 -7.09 -10.33 -2.24
N LEU A 71 -6.78 -9.15 -2.76
CA LEU A 71 -5.90 -8.19 -2.07
C LEU A 71 -6.70 -7.05 -1.44
N GLY A 72 -6.28 -6.65 -0.26
CA GLY A 72 -6.68 -5.42 0.40
C GLY A 72 -5.63 -4.34 0.25
N ILE A 73 -6.00 -3.12 0.64
CA ILE A 73 -5.14 -1.94 0.55
C ILE A 73 -3.88 -2.04 1.42
N ALA A 74 -3.77 -3.00 2.34
CA ALA A 74 -2.65 -3.11 3.28
C ALA A 74 -1.80 -4.39 3.11
N ASP A 75 -2.03 -5.19 2.06
CA ASP A 75 -1.42 -6.53 1.94
C ASP A 75 -0.93 -6.92 0.54
N PHE A 76 -0.76 -5.96 -0.36
CA PHE A 76 -0.40 -6.18 -1.77
C PHE A 76 1.12 -6.23 -2.04
N ILE A 77 1.95 -5.65 -1.15
CA ILE A 77 3.41 -5.62 -1.30
C ILE A 77 4.03 -7.02 -1.16
N VAL A 78 3.61 -7.77 -0.13
CA VAL A 78 4.14 -9.11 0.16
C VAL A 78 3.93 -10.10 -1.01
N PRO A 79 2.74 -10.18 -1.64
CA PRO A 79 2.53 -10.89 -2.90
C PRO A 79 3.52 -10.54 -4.02
N SER A 80 3.83 -9.26 -4.22
CA SER A 80 4.75 -8.80 -5.26
C SER A 80 6.20 -9.23 -5.00
N ILE A 81 6.60 -9.26 -3.72
CA ILE A 81 7.90 -9.80 -3.30
C ILE A 81 7.95 -11.32 -3.47
N TYR A 82 6.84 -12.01 -3.16
CA TYR A 82 6.72 -13.45 -3.35
C TYR A 82 6.86 -13.85 -4.83
N GLN A 83 6.26 -13.08 -5.76
CA GLN A 83 6.47 -13.21 -7.21
C GLN A 83 7.92 -12.90 -7.63
N GLY A 84 8.68 -12.22 -6.77
CA GLY A 84 10.09 -11.86 -6.98
C GLY A 84 10.30 -10.53 -7.71
N ILE A 85 9.22 -9.78 -7.98
CA ILE A 85 9.26 -8.46 -8.64
C ILE A 85 10.18 -7.54 -7.85
N PHE A 86 9.99 -7.48 -6.53
CA PHE A 86 10.83 -6.72 -5.61
C PHE A 86 11.66 -7.64 -4.72
N ASN A 87 12.89 -7.22 -4.43
CA ASN A 87 13.72 -7.85 -3.41
C ASN A 87 14.41 -6.82 -2.49
N GLU A 88 14.11 -5.55 -2.67
CA GLU A 88 14.38 -4.49 -1.71
C GLU A 88 13.13 -3.63 -1.57
N LEU A 89 12.82 -3.25 -0.33
CA LEU A 89 11.73 -2.36 0.04
C LEU A 89 12.31 -1.26 0.92
N TYR A 90 12.28 -0.03 0.43
CA TYR A 90 12.56 1.15 1.22
C TYR A 90 11.25 1.87 1.49
N TRP A 91 10.78 1.78 2.73
CA TRP A 91 9.59 2.46 3.19
C TRP A 91 9.98 3.86 3.67
N LEU A 92 9.56 4.89 2.94
CA LEU A 92 9.75 6.30 3.26
C LEU A 92 8.54 6.82 4.03
N ARG A 93 8.73 7.03 5.35
CA ARG A 93 7.71 7.59 6.25
C ARG A 93 8.16 8.96 6.76
N GLN A 94 7.22 9.85 7.06
CA GLN A 94 7.51 11.21 7.56
C GLN A 94 8.40 11.22 8.80
N THR A 95 8.09 10.36 9.77
CA THR A 95 8.84 10.23 11.02
C THR A 95 8.84 8.79 11.49
N HIS A 96 9.94 8.34 12.06
CA HIS A 96 10.04 7.07 12.77
C HIS A 96 11.16 7.14 13.82
N ASN A 97 11.20 6.18 14.74
CA ASN A 97 12.31 6.06 15.68
C ASN A 97 13.57 5.62 14.91
N ALA A 98 14.60 6.47 14.93
CA ALA A 98 15.87 6.29 14.21
C ALA A 98 16.66 5.01 14.54
N GLU A 99 16.20 4.20 15.49
CA GLU A 99 16.79 2.91 15.86
C GLU A 99 16.36 1.77 14.93
N GLN A 100 15.37 1.96 14.04
CA GLN A 100 14.98 0.93 13.08
C GLN A 100 16.01 0.82 11.96
N THR A 101 16.59 -0.38 11.88
CA THR A 101 17.70 -0.75 11.02
C THR A 101 17.20 -1.44 9.76
N GLU A 102 18.07 -1.51 8.74
CA GLU A 102 17.87 -2.43 7.62
C GLU A 102 17.72 -3.86 8.17
N VAL A 103 16.60 -4.52 7.84
CA VAL A 103 16.34 -5.92 8.21
C VAL A 103 16.29 -6.80 6.96
N MET A 104 16.67 -8.05 7.13
CA MET A 104 16.53 -9.08 6.10
C MET A 104 15.30 -9.92 6.40
N ASN A 105 14.20 -9.63 5.71
CA ASN A 105 13.01 -10.46 5.76
C ASN A 105 13.10 -11.63 4.77
N HIS A 106 12.34 -12.68 5.05
CA HIS A 106 12.17 -13.84 4.22
C HIS A 106 10.68 -14.08 3.97
N VAL A 107 10.27 -13.95 2.72
CA VAL A 107 8.89 -14.20 2.26
C VAL A 107 8.81 -15.61 1.67
N PHE A 108 7.80 -16.40 2.06
CA PHE A 108 7.58 -17.74 1.53
C PHE A 108 6.12 -18.16 1.70
N SER A 109 5.69 -19.20 0.99
CA SER A 109 4.33 -19.73 1.15
C SER A 109 4.31 -21.08 1.88
N LEU A 110 3.23 -21.35 2.62
CA LEU A 110 2.96 -22.69 3.13
C LEU A 110 2.96 -23.69 1.98
N ASN A 111 3.78 -24.75 2.10
CA ASN A 111 3.93 -25.81 1.09
C ASN A 111 4.27 -25.31 -0.34
N ALA A 112 4.78 -24.08 -0.49
CA ALA A 112 5.00 -23.43 -1.78
C ALA A 112 3.75 -23.30 -2.67
N GLU A 113 2.54 -23.30 -2.07
CA GLU A 113 1.28 -23.25 -2.80
C GLU A 113 0.89 -21.84 -3.26
N GLY A 114 1.56 -20.79 -2.77
CA GLY A 114 1.30 -19.40 -3.13
C GLY A 114 -0.03 -18.86 -2.60
N LYS A 115 -0.53 -19.38 -1.48
CA LYS A 115 -1.83 -18.99 -0.88
C LYS A 115 -1.71 -18.36 0.50
N ILE A 116 -1.00 -19.05 1.39
CA ILE A 116 -0.73 -18.56 2.75
C ILE A 116 0.72 -18.09 2.75
N LEU A 117 0.92 -16.78 2.87
CA LEU A 117 2.25 -16.16 2.86
C LEU A 117 2.72 -15.90 4.28
N PHE A 118 4.03 -16.05 4.49
CA PHE A 118 4.69 -15.73 5.74
C PHE A 118 5.84 -14.76 5.47
N VAL A 119 6.07 -13.88 6.45
CA VAL A 119 7.24 -12.99 6.50
C VAL A 119 7.93 -13.21 7.84
N THR A 120 9.25 -13.39 7.82
CA THR A 120 10.05 -13.52 9.05
C THR A 120 11.49 -13.06 8.83
N GLU A 121 12.13 -12.54 9.88
CA GLU A 121 13.58 -12.28 9.89
C GLU A 121 14.38 -13.55 10.24
N ASP A 122 13.74 -14.57 10.82
CA ASP A 122 14.41 -15.81 11.20
C ASP A 122 14.53 -16.76 10.00
N VAL A 123 15.73 -16.78 9.41
CA VAL A 123 16.07 -17.64 8.28
C VAL A 123 15.80 -19.14 8.55
N ASN A 124 15.87 -19.58 9.81
CA ASN A 124 15.62 -20.98 10.16
C ASN A 124 14.13 -21.30 10.08
N LYS A 125 13.26 -20.38 10.50
CA LYS A 125 11.80 -20.51 10.34
C LYS A 125 11.38 -20.50 8.88
N ALA A 126 12.03 -19.68 8.06
CA ALA A 126 11.79 -19.65 6.62
C ALA A 126 12.29 -20.91 5.90
N GLY A 127 13.20 -21.65 6.53
CA GLY A 127 13.92 -22.79 5.96
C GLY A 127 14.98 -22.32 4.97
N LEU A 128 16.25 -22.45 5.32
CA LEU A 128 17.38 -22.04 4.47
C LEU A 128 17.33 -22.65 3.06
N PHE A 129 16.83 -23.88 2.95
CA PHE A 129 16.69 -24.65 1.71
C PHE A 129 15.28 -24.62 1.11
N ASN A 130 14.38 -23.80 1.65
CA ASN A 130 13.08 -23.59 1.04
C ASN A 130 13.25 -22.88 -0.31
N LEU A 131 13.02 -23.61 -1.40
CA LEU A 131 13.20 -23.11 -2.77
C LEU A 131 12.24 -21.97 -3.13
N ASP A 132 11.12 -21.90 -2.42
CA ASP A 132 10.11 -20.88 -2.62
C ASP A 132 10.42 -19.56 -1.85
N ARG A 133 11.39 -19.60 -0.93
CA ARG A 133 11.81 -18.44 -0.15
C ARG A 133 12.36 -17.30 -1.02
N LYS A 134 11.86 -16.09 -0.78
CA LYS A 134 12.31 -14.83 -1.36
C LYS A 134 12.94 -13.96 -0.26
N PRO A 135 14.27 -13.77 -0.25
CA PRO A 135 14.89 -12.81 0.66
C PRO A 135 14.56 -11.38 0.22
N LEU A 136 14.24 -10.54 1.19
CA LEU A 136 13.90 -9.14 1.03
C LEU A 136 14.79 -8.31 1.96
N LYS A 137 15.49 -7.33 1.40
CA LYS A 137 16.05 -6.25 2.21
C LYS A 137 14.96 -5.23 2.48
N ASN A 138 14.62 -4.99 3.74
CA ASN A 138 13.59 -4.04 4.13
C ASN A 138 14.24 -2.93 4.98
N LYS A 139 13.96 -1.68 4.65
CA LYS A 139 14.55 -0.53 5.32
C LYS A 139 13.49 0.55 5.49
N LEU A 140 13.29 1.00 6.73
CA LEU A 140 12.54 2.21 7.03
C LEU A 140 13.47 3.43 6.89
N ILE A 141 13.00 4.49 6.22
CA ILE A 141 13.76 5.71 5.95
C ILE A 141 12.88 6.96 6.08
N THR A 142 13.54 8.12 6.17
CA THR A 142 12.97 9.48 6.09
C THR A 142 13.60 10.27 4.95
N THR A 143 13.07 11.47 4.69
CA THR A 143 13.67 12.41 3.71
C THR A 143 15.05 12.93 4.13
N THR A 144 15.50 12.66 5.35
CA THR A 144 16.85 13.02 5.83
C THR A 144 17.90 11.95 5.56
N ASP A 145 17.48 10.75 5.15
CA ASP A 145 18.39 9.66 4.82
C ASP A 145 19.05 9.83 3.45
N SER A 146 20.30 9.38 3.35
CA SER A 146 21.02 9.28 2.08
C SER A 146 21.00 7.84 1.56
N LEU A 147 20.53 7.66 0.33
CA LEU A 147 20.50 6.41 -0.42
C LEU A 147 21.74 6.35 -1.30
N VAL A 148 22.77 5.65 -0.84
CA VAL A 148 24.01 5.47 -1.60
C VAL A 148 23.86 4.30 -2.57
N ASN A 149 24.24 4.54 -3.84
CA ASN A 149 24.51 3.54 -4.86
C ASN A 149 23.33 2.62 -5.24
N GLN A 150 22.39 3.15 -6.04
CA GLN A 150 21.30 2.35 -6.60
C GLN A 150 21.64 1.82 -7.98
N GLU A 151 22.32 0.66 -8.03
CA GLU A 151 22.50 -0.08 -9.29
C GLU A 151 21.21 -0.77 -9.76
N LYS A 152 20.17 -0.81 -8.90
CA LYS A 152 18.89 -1.47 -9.18
C LYS A 152 17.92 -0.55 -9.91
N THR A 153 17.00 -1.18 -10.65
CA THR A 153 15.81 -0.49 -11.15
C THR A 153 14.91 -0.12 -9.97
N VAL A 154 14.50 1.15 -9.95
CA VAL A 154 13.64 1.73 -8.90
C VAL A 154 12.22 1.88 -9.44
N VAL A 155 11.26 1.39 -8.66
CA VAL A 155 9.85 1.74 -8.75
C VAL A 155 9.53 2.66 -7.58
N VAL A 156 8.91 3.80 -7.86
CA VAL A 156 8.50 4.75 -6.82
C VAL A 156 6.99 4.66 -6.72
N ASP A 157 6.54 4.13 -5.60
CA ASP A 157 5.14 3.96 -5.24
C ASP A 157 4.80 5.00 -4.17
N ILE A 158 3.77 5.81 -4.40
CA ILE A 158 3.46 6.97 -3.58
C ILE A 158 1.99 6.93 -3.18
N ASP A 159 1.69 6.85 -1.89
CA ASP A 159 0.37 7.21 -1.39
C ASP A 159 0.32 8.70 -1.05
N LEU A 160 -0.80 9.35 -1.39
CA LEU A 160 -1.03 10.74 -1.04
C LEU A 160 -1.14 10.95 0.48
N ASP A 161 -1.47 9.91 1.23
CA ASP A 161 -1.62 9.99 2.68
C ASP A 161 -0.30 10.30 3.41
N TYR A 162 0.85 9.99 2.80
CA TYR A 162 2.17 10.40 3.25
C TYR A 162 2.26 11.92 3.45
N PHE A 163 1.55 12.70 2.61
CA PHE A 163 1.55 14.15 2.66
C PHE A 163 0.50 14.69 3.65
N SER A 164 -0.64 14.01 3.81
CA SER A 164 -1.66 14.32 4.82
C SER A 164 -2.61 13.13 4.97
N CYS A 165 -2.81 12.64 6.20
CA CYS A 165 -3.53 11.40 6.44
C CYS A 165 -4.63 11.52 7.51
N ASP A 166 -5.79 10.89 7.29
CA ASP A 166 -6.92 10.78 8.21
C ASP A 166 -7.14 9.33 8.67
N ASN A 167 -6.27 8.82 9.54
CA ASN A 167 -6.43 7.48 10.14
C ASN A 167 -7.76 7.28 10.87
N GLN A 168 -8.41 8.34 11.34
CA GLN A 168 -9.71 8.20 11.96
C GLN A 168 -10.78 7.82 10.94
N ALA A 169 -10.75 8.41 9.75
CA ALA A 169 -11.63 8.03 8.65
C ALA A 169 -11.22 6.66 8.06
N GLY A 170 -9.93 6.46 7.77
CA GLY A 170 -9.40 5.24 7.14
C GLY A 170 -9.65 3.94 7.91
N GLU A 171 -9.74 4.00 9.23
CA GLU A 171 -9.86 2.82 10.10
C GLU A 171 -11.32 2.50 10.49
N VAL A 172 -12.28 3.24 9.95
CA VAL A 172 -13.71 3.08 10.22
C VAL A 172 -14.45 2.57 9.00
N LEU A 173 -15.02 1.37 9.12
CA LEU A 173 -16.01 0.86 8.17
C LEU A 173 -17.41 1.17 8.71
N GLU A 174 -18.18 1.97 7.96
CA GLU A 174 -19.58 2.27 8.24
C GLU A 174 -20.47 1.71 7.12
N ILE A 175 -21.40 0.82 7.48
CA ILE A 175 -22.32 0.18 6.54
C ILE A 175 -23.75 0.33 7.05
N GLU A 176 -24.65 0.85 6.21
CA GLU A 176 -26.09 0.86 6.51
C GLU A 176 -26.62 -0.58 6.56
N VAL A 177 -27.35 -0.92 7.63
CA VAL A 177 -27.94 -2.24 7.84
C VAL A 177 -29.44 -2.13 8.06
N SER A 178 -30.16 -3.24 7.87
CA SER A 178 -31.58 -3.28 8.19
C SER A 178 -31.80 -3.12 9.70
N LYS A 179 -32.98 -2.59 10.06
CA LYS A 179 -33.41 -2.50 11.46
C LYS A 179 -33.45 -3.88 12.14
N GLU A 180 -33.84 -4.92 11.41
CA GLU A 180 -33.85 -6.30 11.90
C GLU A 180 -32.42 -6.78 12.26
N THR A 181 -31.43 -6.53 11.40
CA THR A 181 -30.02 -6.87 11.68
C THR A 181 -29.50 -6.10 12.88
N TYR A 182 -29.84 -4.81 13.00
CA TYR A 182 -29.48 -3.98 14.14
C TYR A 182 -30.05 -4.52 15.46
N GLU A 183 -31.35 -4.82 15.49
CA GLU A 183 -32.03 -5.35 16.67
C GLU A 183 -31.52 -6.75 17.05
N SER A 184 -31.25 -7.60 16.06
CA SER A 184 -30.63 -8.91 16.28
C SER A 184 -29.28 -8.78 16.99
N PHE A 185 -28.39 -7.91 16.50
CA PHE A 185 -27.06 -7.71 17.09
C PHE A 185 -27.12 -7.21 18.55
N LEU A 186 -28.07 -6.34 18.86
CA LEU A 186 -28.22 -5.78 20.21
C LEU A 186 -28.82 -6.78 21.20
N ASN A 187 -29.82 -7.55 20.76
CA ASN A 187 -30.58 -8.44 21.65
C ASN A 187 -29.98 -9.85 21.75
N ASN A 188 -29.06 -10.23 20.84
CA ASN A 188 -28.39 -11.53 20.87
C ASN A 188 -26.95 -11.41 21.40
N PRO A 189 -26.67 -11.85 22.65
CA PRO A 189 -25.30 -11.87 23.18
C PRO A 189 -24.38 -12.85 22.43
N TYR A 190 -24.94 -13.78 21.66
CA TYR A 190 -24.22 -14.75 20.83
C TYR A 190 -24.26 -14.40 19.34
N ASP A 191 -24.49 -13.13 19.00
CA ASP A 191 -24.45 -12.69 17.61
C ASP A 191 -23.07 -13.02 16.97
N PRO A 192 -23.02 -13.66 15.78
CA PRO A 192 -21.77 -14.05 15.15
C PRO A 192 -20.80 -12.89 14.91
N ILE A 193 -21.30 -11.69 14.61
CA ILE A 193 -20.47 -10.48 14.42
C ILE A 193 -19.79 -10.12 15.73
N ARG A 194 -20.55 -10.11 16.84
CA ARG A 194 -20.02 -9.85 18.18
C ARG A 194 -18.98 -10.88 18.60
N ILE A 195 -19.24 -12.17 18.36
CA ILE A 195 -18.31 -13.24 18.72
C ILE A 195 -17.00 -13.14 17.93
N LYS A 196 -17.08 -12.87 16.62
CA LYS A 196 -15.90 -12.84 15.75
C LYS A 196 -15.09 -11.55 15.85
N LEU A 197 -15.75 -10.41 16.01
CA LEU A 197 -15.11 -9.09 15.96
C LEU A 197 -14.96 -8.45 17.35
N GLY A 198 -15.69 -8.94 18.36
CA GLY A 198 -15.60 -8.43 19.72
C GLY A 198 -15.92 -6.94 19.81
N GLY A 199 -15.08 -6.19 20.52
CA GLY A 199 -15.28 -4.75 20.78
C GLY A 199 -15.07 -3.82 19.59
N THR A 200 -14.57 -4.32 18.45
CA THR A 200 -14.37 -3.53 17.22
C THR A 200 -15.68 -3.32 16.46
N ALA A 201 -16.65 -4.23 16.64
CA ALA A 201 -17.98 -4.17 16.05
C ALA A 201 -18.95 -3.41 16.95
N LYS A 202 -19.62 -2.41 16.40
CA LYS A 202 -20.66 -1.62 17.06
C LYS A 202 -21.84 -1.41 16.13
N MET A 203 -23.01 -1.18 16.70
CA MET A 203 -24.19 -0.74 15.97
C MET A 203 -24.56 0.67 16.45
N LYS A 204 -24.89 1.58 15.52
CA LYS A 204 -25.43 2.91 15.88
C LYS A 204 -26.61 3.28 15.00
N GLU A 205 -27.47 4.12 15.53
CA GLU A 205 -28.55 4.75 14.78
C GLU A 205 -28.18 6.20 14.47
N LYS A 206 -28.37 6.63 13.21
CA LYS A 206 -28.17 8.01 12.75
C LYS A 206 -29.31 8.39 11.82
N ASN A 207 -30.00 9.49 12.10
CA ASN A 207 -31.08 10.03 11.25
C ASN A 207 -32.16 8.98 10.90
N GLY A 208 -32.53 8.12 11.85
CA GLY A 208 -33.55 7.07 11.65
C GLY A 208 -33.09 5.87 10.83
N LYS A 209 -31.79 5.77 10.51
CA LYS A 209 -31.16 4.63 9.85
C LYS A 209 -30.22 3.90 10.79
N SER A 210 -30.13 2.59 10.62
CA SER A 210 -29.26 1.72 11.42
C SER A 210 -27.96 1.42 10.67
N TYR A 211 -26.85 1.44 11.39
CA TYR A 211 -25.53 1.26 10.81
C TYR A 211 -24.68 0.31 11.64
N PHE A 212 -23.96 -0.56 10.94
CA PHE A 212 -22.84 -1.33 11.45
C PHE A 212 -21.56 -0.50 11.37
N PHE A 213 -20.80 -0.48 12.45
CA PHE A 213 -19.48 0.13 12.55
C PHE A 213 -18.46 -0.93 12.88
N MET A 214 -17.41 -1.02 12.09
CA MET A 214 -16.18 -1.69 12.48
C MET A 214 -15.10 -0.64 12.65
N GLN A 215 -14.48 -0.58 13.82
CA GLN A 215 -13.31 0.26 14.05
C GLN A 215 -12.15 -0.65 14.43
N ARG A 216 -11.12 -0.70 13.58
CA ARG A 216 -9.92 -1.45 13.94
C ARG A 216 -9.20 -0.73 15.09
N PRO A 217 -8.65 -1.48 16.05
CA PRO A 217 -7.82 -0.88 17.08
C PRO A 217 -6.52 -0.42 16.42
N VAL A 218 -6.39 0.88 16.18
CA VAL A 218 -5.19 1.45 15.57
C VAL A 218 -4.08 1.46 16.61
N MET A 219 -3.29 0.39 16.67
CA MET A 219 -2.22 0.23 17.66
C MET A 219 -1.18 1.35 17.55
N GLU A 220 -0.92 1.83 16.32
CA GLU A 220 -0.08 3.00 16.02
C GLU A 220 -0.69 4.31 16.54
N SER A 221 -2.02 4.50 16.46
CA SER A 221 -2.67 5.68 17.06
C SER A 221 -2.54 5.74 18.58
N PHE A 222 -2.37 4.60 19.25
CA PHE A 222 -2.18 4.57 20.70
C PHE A 222 -0.76 5.00 21.10
N LEU A 223 0.22 4.80 20.21
CA LEU A 223 1.63 5.14 20.40
C LEU A 223 1.95 6.57 19.93
N GLU A 224 1.20 7.10 18.96
CA GLU A 224 1.43 8.42 18.33
C GLU A 224 0.28 9.42 18.58
N LYS A 225 -0.43 9.31 19.72
CA LYS A 225 -1.65 10.07 20.07
C LYS A 225 -1.60 11.60 19.89
N ASP A 226 -0.41 12.18 19.85
CA ASP A 226 -0.20 13.63 19.79
C ASP A 226 0.17 14.16 18.39
N ARG A 227 0.31 13.29 17.38
CA ARG A 227 0.64 13.71 16.01
C ARG A 227 -0.63 13.88 15.17
N ALA A 228 -0.92 15.12 14.79
CA ALA A 228 -1.91 15.40 13.76
C ALA A 228 -1.35 14.95 12.39
N LEU A 229 -1.84 13.82 11.87
CA LEU A 229 -1.44 13.28 10.58
C LEU A 229 -2.06 14.07 9.42
N LYS A 230 -3.31 14.52 9.59
CA LYS A 230 -3.96 15.48 8.70
C LYS A 230 -3.42 16.87 8.99
N VAL A 231 -2.87 17.51 7.96
CA VAL A 231 -2.12 18.77 8.11
C VAL A 231 -2.65 19.89 7.22
N SER A 232 -2.13 21.10 7.41
CA SER A 232 -2.50 22.27 6.60
C SER A 232 -1.94 22.19 5.18
N GLN A 233 -2.52 22.95 4.23
CA GLN A 233 -2.00 23.03 2.86
C GLN A 233 -0.53 23.53 2.81
N ALA A 234 -0.13 24.42 3.72
CA ALA A 234 1.26 24.89 3.77
C ALA A 234 2.24 23.76 4.15
N GLU A 235 1.86 22.93 5.14
CA GLU A 235 2.63 21.76 5.55
C GLU A 235 2.67 20.68 4.44
N ILE A 236 1.55 20.49 3.72
CA ILE A 236 1.50 19.59 2.54
C ILE A 236 2.56 20.02 1.52
N LEU A 237 2.61 21.30 1.16
CA LEU A 237 3.58 21.82 0.20
C LEU A 237 5.02 21.64 0.70
N GLU A 238 5.27 21.88 2.00
CA GLU A 238 6.59 21.62 2.61
C GLU A 238 7.00 20.14 2.52
N ARG A 239 6.06 19.21 2.78
CA ARG A 239 6.31 17.76 2.66
C ARG A 239 6.60 17.36 1.21
N ILE A 240 5.86 17.92 0.23
CA ILE A 240 6.12 17.70 -1.20
C ILE A 240 7.52 18.22 -1.58
N ASP A 241 7.92 19.40 -1.07
CA ASP A 241 9.25 19.97 -1.33
C ASP A 241 10.37 19.14 -0.70
N LYS A 242 10.20 18.66 0.53
CA LYS A 242 11.15 17.74 1.19
C LYS A 242 11.30 16.43 0.40
N PHE A 243 10.19 15.83 -0.01
CA PHE A 243 10.21 14.62 -0.82
C PHE A 243 10.89 14.84 -2.17
N SER A 244 10.55 15.93 -2.86
CA SER A 244 11.17 16.32 -4.13
C SER A 244 12.68 16.51 -4.00
N THR A 245 13.11 17.20 -2.94
CA THR A 245 14.53 17.41 -2.62
C THR A 245 15.23 16.08 -2.34
N PHE A 246 14.61 15.20 -1.56
CA PHE A 246 15.11 13.86 -1.30
C PHE A 246 15.34 13.06 -2.59
N LEU A 247 14.40 13.08 -3.54
CA LEU A 247 14.57 12.41 -4.83
C LEU A 247 15.77 12.96 -5.62
N ILE A 248 15.93 14.28 -5.65
CA ILE A 248 17.01 14.98 -6.36
C ILE A 248 18.37 14.67 -5.72
N ASP A 249 18.49 14.85 -4.41
CA ASP A 249 19.74 14.70 -3.67
C ASP A 249 20.26 13.26 -3.73
N ASN A 250 19.33 12.30 -3.69
CA ASN A 250 19.64 10.88 -3.83
C ASN A 250 19.72 10.40 -5.29
N LYS A 251 19.54 11.31 -6.26
CA LYS A 251 19.63 11.04 -7.70
C LYS A 251 18.78 9.84 -8.12
N ILE A 252 17.58 9.72 -7.57
CA ILE A 252 16.67 8.64 -7.90
C ILE A 252 16.31 8.73 -9.38
N GLN A 253 16.28 7.60 -10.08
CA GLN A 253 15.97 7.50 -11.51
C GLN A 253 14.92 6.39 -11.69
N PRO A 254 13.64 6.68 -11.45
CA PRO A 254 12.60 5.67 -11.52
C PRO A 254 12.42 5.13 -12.94
N LYS A 255 11.99 3.87 -13.04
CA LYS A 255 11.46 3.30 -14.30
C LYS A 255 9.95 3.30 -14.35
N LEU A 256 9.31 3.44 -13.20
CA LEU A 256 7.88 3.54 -13.01
C LEU A 256 7.63 4.41 -11.79
N ILE A 257 6.63 5.28 -11.89
CA ILE A 257 6.04 5.98 -10.76
C ILE A 257 4.57 5.58 -10.72
N ASP A 258 4.05 5.23 -9.55
CA ASP A 258 2.62 5.11 -9.35
C ASP A 258 2.20 5.95 -8.13
N ILE A 259 0.99 6.50 -8.21
CA ILE A 259 0.42 7.40 -7.21
C ILE A 259 -0.96 6.88 -6.82
N CYS A 260 -1.10 6.48 -5.57
CA CYS A 260 -2.36 6.09 -4.96
C CYS A 260 -3.06 7.28 -4.32
N ARG A 261 -4.36 7.45 -4.62
CA ARG A 261 -5.18 8.49 -3.99
C ARG A 261 -5.60 8.14 -2.57
N SER A 262 -5.87 6.85 -2.28
CA SER A 262 -6.43 6.34 -1.00
C SER A 262 -7.58 7.18 -0.45
N ARG A 263 -8.44 7.67 -1.36
CA ARG A 263 -9.55 8.59 -1.04
C ARG A 263 -10.85 7.87 -0.73
N LEU A 264 -11.05 6.65 -1.26
CA LEU A 264 -12.28 5.88 -1.05
C LEU A 264 -12.20 5.07 0.25
N SER A 265 -10.99 4.63 0.63
CA SER A 265 -10.70 4.07 1.94
C SER A 265 -10.71 5.13 3.04
N GLY A 266 -10.43 6.40 2.70
CA GLY A 266 -10.49 7.54 3.61
C GLY A 266 -9.18 7.86 4.32
N TYR A 267 -8.06 7.25 3.92
CA TYR A 267 -6.74 7.58 4.46
C TYR A 267 -6.25 8.94 3.97
N THR A 268 -6.41 9.25 2.69
CA THR A 268 -6.18 10.61 2.21
C THR A 268 -7.44 11.45 2.42
N PRO A 269 -7.35 12.62 3.09
CA PRO A 269 -8.52 13.44 3.35
C PRO A 269 -9.25 13.89 2.07
N ASP A 270 -10.57 13.71 2.06
CA ASP A 270 -11.47 14.04 0.95
C ASP A 270 -11.35 15.49 0.44
N ASP A 271 -11.03 16.41 1.33
CA ASP A 271 -10.88 17.85 1.05
C ASP A 271 -9.45 18.24 0.62
N GLN A 272 -8.51 17.29 0.55
CA GLN A 272 -7.09 17.58 0.30
C GLN A 272 -6.49 16.77 -0.86
N TRP A 273 -7.02 15.59 -1.21
CA TRP A 273 -6.38 14.71 -2.19
C TRP A 273 -6.11 15.38 -3.55
N GLN A 274 -7.03 16.18 -4.12
CA GLN A 274 -6.78 16.87 -5.40
C GLN A 274 -5.65 17.89 -5.28
N PHE A 275 -5.58 18.58 -4.14
CA PHE A 275 -4.54 19.57 -3.88
C PHE A 275 -3.17 18.90 -3.78
N ILE A 276 -3.08 17.78 -3.07
CA ILE A 276 -1.83 17.02 -2.96
C ILE A 276 -1.43 16.47 -4.34
N GLU A 277 -2.34 15.78 -5.04
CA GLU A 277 -2.10 15.15 -6.35
C GLU A 277 -1.56 16.17 -7.37
N SER A 278 -2.26 17.29 -7.54
CA SER A 278 -1.88 18.30 -8.54
C SER A 278 -0.50 18.91 -8.29
N ASN A 279 -0.21 19.30 -7.04
CA ASN A 279 1.09 19.88 -6.68
C ASN A 279 2.23 18.84 -6.75
N LEU A 280 1.96 17.59 -6.37
CA LEU A 280 2.94 16.51 -6.45
C LEU A 280 3.28 16.19 -7.91
N ILE A 281 2.28 16.06 -8.79
CA ILE A 281 2.49 15.80 -10.22
C ILE A 281 3.28 16.94 -10.86
N GLU A 282 2.94 18.20 -10.57
CA GLU A 282 3.68 19.36 -11.08
C GLU A 282 5.17 19.29 -10.66
N LYS A 283 5.44 18.96 -9.39
CA LYS A 283 6.80 18.81 -8.87
C LYS A 283 7.54 17.66 -9.54
N LEU A 284 6.92 16.50 -9.69
CA LEU A 284 7.52 15.34 -10.36
C LEU A 284 7.79 15.61 -11.84
N GLN A 285 6.92 16.33 -12.55
CA GLN A 285 7.15 16.78 -13.93
C GLN A 285 8.32 17.76 -14.06
N GLY A 286 8.61 18.54 -13.01
CA GLY A 286 9.79 19.38 -12.93
C GLY A 286 11.11 18.61 -12.74
N ILE A 287 11.05 17.40 -12.19
CA ILE A 287 12.22 16.53 -11.93
C ILE A 287 12.45 15.55 -13.08
N TYR A 288 11.37 14.97 -13.62
CA TYR A 288 11.41 13.87 -14.57
C TYR A 288 10.52 14.13 -15.79
N PRO A 289 10.91 13.64 -16.98
CA PRO A 289 10.02 13.61 -18.13
C PRO A 289 8.99 12.47 -17.95
N VAL A 290 7.84 12.74 -17.33
CA VAL A 290 6.79 11.74 -17.08
C VAL A 290 5.68 11.76 -18.13
N GLU A 291 5.07 10.60 -18.38
CA GLU A 291 3.80 10.46 -19.09
C GLU A 291 2.73 10.03 -18.08
N VAL A 292 1.83 10.96 -17.74
CA VAL A 292 0.77 10.74 -16.74
C VAL A 292 -0.40 10.01 -17.38
N LYS A 293 -0.81 8.91 -16.77
CA LYS A 293 -1.96 8.07 -17.16
C LYS A 293 -2.77 7.69 -15.92
N SER A 294 -4.05 7.43 -16.11
CA SER A 294 -4.86 6.76 -15.08
C SER A 294 -4.71 5.25 -15.20
N ILE A 295 -4.87 4.52 -14.09
CA ILE A 295 -5.02 3.07 -14.14
C ILE A 295 -6.15 2.64 -15.10
N GLN A 296 -7.20 3.44 -15.25
CA GLN A 296 -8.29 3.15 -16.19
C GLN A 296 -7.80 3.07 -17.65
N ASP A 297 -6.76 3.82 -18.02
CA ASP A 297 -6.18 3.79 -19.35
C ASP A 297 -5.53 2.42 -19.65
N ILE A 298 -5.01 1.73 -18.64
CA ILE A 298 -4.41 0.39 -18.80
C ILE A 298 -5.39 -0.74 -18.49
N LEU A 299 -6.45 -0.49 -17.72
CA LEU A 299 -7.54 -1.44 -17.51
C LEU A 299 -8.41 -1.60 -18.76
N SER A 300 -8.63 -0.52 -19.50
CA SER A 300 -9.39 -0.54 -20.76
C SER A 300 -8.71 -1.35 -21.88
N VAL A 301 -7.41 -1.62 -21.78
CA VAL A 301 -6.67 -2.48 -22.73
C VAL A 301 -7.06 -3.96 -22.57
N LYS A 302 -7.85 -4.32 -21.55
CA LYS A 302 -8.39 -5.68 -21.37
C LYS A 302 -9.57 -6.03 -22.27
N THR A 303 -10.18 -5.04 -22.93
CA THR A 303 -11.34 -5.24 -23.82
C THR A 303 -10.95 -5.27 -25.29
#